data_AF-A0A0E0D655-F1
#
_entry.id   AF-A0A0E0D655-F1
#
_cell.length_a   1.000
_cell.length_b   1.000
_cell.length_c   1.000
_cell.angle_alpha   90.00
_cell.angle_beta   90.00
_cell.angle_gamma   90.00
#
_symmetry.space_group_name_H-M   'P 1'
#
loop_
_entity.id
_entity.type
_entity.pdbx_description
1 polymer ?
#
loop_
_entity_poly.entity_id
_entity_poly.type
_entity_poly.pdbx_seq_one_letter_code
_entity_poly.pdbx_strand_id
1 'polypeptide(L)'
;MQSRVASMDDVKDARPAALPQGRVFPTGMLKVFLGFLLLGVCLSAAGMYMARHTLAAAAPALFRPCLGAWGAAEAPPPPPPPPEGLERWTRGPDRVEHAMADGELLWRASFVPRVPGYPYRRVPKVAFMFLTRGPLPLAPLWERFFRGHDGLYSVYVHALPSYRANFTTDSVFYRRQIPSKVAEWGEMTMCDAERRLLANALLDISNEGGAHPATFGRGDITEEFLRRVQEGRTCLYNGQNSTMCFLFARKFAPSALEPLLELAPTVLGFG
;
A
#
# COMPACT_ATOMS: atom_id res chain seq x y z
N MET A 1 -45.54 -47.73 28.50
CA MET A 1 -44.49 -48.76 28.70
C MET A 1 -44.46 -49.58 27.41
N GLN A 2 -43.34 -49.75 26.69
CA GLN A 2 -42.11 -50.53 27.03
C GLN A 2 -42.43 -52.02 27.29
N SER A 3 -41.71 -53.03 26.79
CA SER A 3 -40.58 -53.17 25.81
C SER A 3 -40.62 -54.63 25.25
N ARG A 4 -39.80 -55.20 24.35
CA ARG A 4 -38.41 -55.09 23.79
C ARG A 4 -38.45 -55.53 22.29
N VAL A 5 -37.46 -55.50 21.39
CA VAL A 5 -35.97 -55.39 21.37
C VAL A 5 -35.18 -56.72 21.47
N ALA A 6 -34.33 -57.00 20.46
CA ALA A 6 -33.38 -58.13 20.31
C ALA A 6 -34.01 -59.52 20.00
N SER A 7 -33.35 -60.50 19.34
CA SER A 7 -32.02 -60.53 18.66
C SER A 7 -31.97 -61.65 17.59
N MET A 8 -30.90 -61.69 16.78
CA MET A 8 -30.35 -62.88 16.10
C MET A 8 -29.84 -63.92 17.15
N ASP A 9 -29.51 -65.19 16.86
CA ASP A 9 -29.23 -65.92 15.60
C ASP A 9 -29.82 -67.37 15.65
N ASP A 10 -29.83 -68.12 14.53
CA ASP A 10 -29.01 -69.36 14.38
C ASP A 10 -29.06 -69.97 12.95
N VAL A 11 -28.19 -70.94 12.68
CA VAL A 11 -27.77 -71.50 11.38
C VAL A 11 -28.59 -72.71 10.92
N LYS A 12 -28.80 -72.86 9.60
CA LYS A 12 -28.87 -74.20 8.97
C LYS A 12 -28.44 -74.22 7.49
N ASP A 13 -27.54 -75.14 7.15
CA ASP A 13 -27.10 -75.41 5.77
C ASP A 13 -28.15 -76.11 4.90
N ALA A 14 -28.18 -75.74 3.61
CA ALA A 14 -28.19 -76.69 2.49
C ALA A 14 -27.85 -75.98 1.16
N ARG A 15 -26.93 -76.55 0.37
CA ARG A 15 -26.76 -76.22 -1.07
C ARG A 15 -27.31 -77.35 -1.94
N PRO A 16 -28.07 -77.06 -3.00
CA PRO A 16 -28.04 -77.85 -4.23
C PRO A 16 -27.06 -77.22 -5.24
N ALA A 17 -26.45 -78.03 -6.10
CA ALA A 17 -25.46 -77.58 -7.08
C ALA A 17 -26.10 -76.94 -8.33
N ALA A 18 -25.41 -75.95 -8.91
CA ALA A 18 -25.73 -75.38 -10.22
C ALA A 18 -24.56 -75.61 -11.19
N LEU A 19 -24.88 -75.86 -12.46
CA LEU A 19 -23.92 -76.28 -13.50
C LEU A 19 -22.92 -75.17 -13.89
N PRO A 20 -21.68 -75.52 -14.27
CA PRO A 20 -20.70 -74.56 -14.74
C PRO A 20 -21.04 -74.08 -16.16
N GLN A 21 -21.72 -72.94 -16.28
CA GLN A 21 -21.83 -72.23 -17.56
C GLN A 21 -20.46 -71.67 -17.96
N GLY A 22 -19.71 -72.46 -18.74
CA GLY A 22 -18.45 -72.03 -19.35
C GLY A 22 -18.66 -70.88 -20.32
N ARG A 23 -18.59 -69.64 -19.82
CA ARG A 23 -18.55 -68.44 -20.66
C ARG A 23 -17.24 -68.41 -21.43
N VAL A 24 -17.25 -68.96 -22.64
CA VAL A 24 -16.19 -68.75 -23.62
C VAL A 24 -16.08 -67.26 -23.86
N PHE A 25 -15.04 -66.64 -23.28
CA PHE A 25 -14.78 -65.22 -23.46
C PHE A 25 -14.55 -64.98 -24.96
N PRO A 26 -15.36 -64.16 -25.64
CA PRO A 26 -15.31 -64.08 -27.09
C PRO A 26 -13.92 -63.62 -27.52
N THR A 27 -13.18 -64.48 -28.23
CA THR A 27 -11.75 -64.28 -28.51
C THR A 27 -11.49 -63.03 -29.35
N GLY A 28 -12.49 -62.56 -30.10
CA GLY A 28 -12.48 -61.25 -30.75
C GLY A 28 -12.41 -60.08 -29.77
N MET A 29 -13.12 -60.13 -28.64
CA MET A 29 -13.09 -59.08 -27.61
C MET A 29 -11.72 -59.03 -26.91
N LEU A 30 -11.11 -60.18 -26.62
CA LEU A 30 -9.74 -60.23 -26.11
C LEU A 30 -8.73 -59.65 -27.11
N LYS A 31 -8.86 -59.97 -28.41
CA LYS A 31 -8.04 -59.39 -29.48
C LYS A 31 -8.23 -57.88 -29.61
N VAL A 32 -9.46 -57.38 -29.46
CA VAL A 32 -9.78 -55.95 -29.44
C VAL A 32 -9.15 -55.24 -28.24
N PHE A 33 -9.25 -55.82 -27.03
CA PHE A 33 -8.55 -55.28 -25.85
C PHE A 33 -7.04 -55.30 -26.00
N LEU A 34 -6.43 -56.37 -26.52
CA LEU A 34 -4.99 -56.41 -26.83
C LEU A 34 -4.61 -55.35 -27.87
N GLY A 35 -5.42 -55.16 -28.90
CA GLY A 35 -5.23 -54.13 -29.92
C GLY A 35 -5.25 -52.72 -29.34
N PHE A 36 -6.24 -52.40 -28.49
CA PHE A 36 -6.28 -51.11 -27.79
C PHE A 36 -5.15 -50.92 -26.79
N LEU A 37 -4.71 -51.98 -26.10
CA LEU A 37 -3.61 -51.90 -25.13
C LEU A 37 -2.26 -51.70 -25.83
N LEU A 38 -2.01 -52.42 -26.93
CA LEU A 38 -0.85 -52.19 -27.79
C LEU A 38 -0.88 -50.79 -28.44
N LEU A 39 -2.03 -50.35 -28.95
CA LEU A 39 -2.20 -49.00 -29.49
C LEU A 39 -1.92 -47.93 -28.41
N GLY A 40 -2.42 -48.12 -27.19
CA GLY A 40 -2.16 -47.24 -26.05
C GLY A 40 -0.68 -47.19 -25.64
N VAL A 41 0.01 -48.34 -25.64
CA VAL A 41 1.46 -48.41 -25.40
C VAL A 41 2.24 -47.73 -26.53
N CYS A 42 1.86 -47.94 -27.79
CA CYS A 42 2.49 -47.28 -28.93
C CYS A 42 2.26 -45.76 -28.93
N LEU A 43 1.05 -45.29 -28.60
CA LEU A 43 0.75 -43.85 -28.47
C LEU A 43 1.43 -43.23 -27.26
N SER A 44 1.59 -43.96 -26.16
CA SER A 44 2.38 -43.55 -24.98
C SER A 44 3.86 -43.43 -25.32
N ALA A 45 4.44 -44.45 -25.97
CA ALA A 45 5.83 -44.45 -26.38
C ALA A 45 6.11 -43.36 -27.43
N ALA A 46 5.23 -43.19 -28.43
CA ALA A 46 5.31 -42.11 -29.40
C ALA A 46 5.13 -40.74 -28.75
N GLY A 47 4.22 -40.60 -27.78
CA GLY A 47 4.03 -39.37 -27.01
C GLY A 47 5.27 -38.99 -26.20
N MET A 48 5.88 -39.95 -25.51
CA MET A 48 7.15 -39.73 -24.79
C MET A 48 8.34 -39.48 -25.72
N TYR A 49 8.39 -40.15 -26.88
CA TYR A 49 9.43 -39.95 -27.89
C TYR A 49 9.32 -38.55 -28.51
N MET A 50 8.12 -38.17 -28.95
CA MET A 50 7.84 -36.82 -29.45
C MET A 50 8.10 -35.78 -28.37
N ALA A 51 7.67 -35.97 -27.12
CA ALA A 51 7.96 -35.03 -26.04
C ALA A 51 9.47 -34.89 -25.79
N ARG A 52 10.26 -35.98 -25.82
CA ARG A 52 11.72 -35.91 -25.68
C ARG A 52 12.39 -35.19 -26.85
N HIS A 53 11.92 -35.41 -28.08
CA HIS A 53 12.49 -34.76 -29.27
C HIS A 53 11.99 -33.33 -29.51
N THR A 54 10.79 -32.95 -29.04
CA THR A 54 10.30 -31.56 -29.09
C THR A 54 10.80 -30.73 -27.92
N LEU A 55 10.99 -31.28 -26.71
CA LEU A 55 11.68 -30.57 -25.62
C LEU A 55 13.16 -30.29 -25.95
N ALA A 56 13.77 -31.06 -26.84
CA ALA A 56 15.12 -30.81 -27.36
C ALA A 56 15.18 -29.78 -28.52
N ALA A 57 14.04 -29.38 -29.09
CA ALA A 57 13.98 -28.56 -30.32
C ALA A 57 12.99 -27.38 -30.31
N ALA A 58 12.10 -27.28 -29.31
CA ALA A 58 10.93 -26.38 -29.33
C ALA A 58 10.62 -25.70 -27.98
N ALA A 59 11.63 -25.44 -27.15
CA ALA A 59 11.56 -24.46 -26.07
C ALA A 59 12.87 -23.65 -26.01
N PRO A 60 12.85 -22.30 -25.98
CA PRO A 60 11.72 -21.42 -25.65
C PRO A 60 11.19 -20.61 -26.86
N ALA A 61 10.12 -21.08 -27.51
CA ALA A 61 9.47 -20.35 -28.62
C ALA A 61 8.05 -19.82 -28.28
N LEU A 62 7.33 -20.44 -27.34
CA LEU A 62 5.93 -20.10 -27.01
C LEU A 62 5.70 -19.57 -25.59
N PHE A 63 6.76 -19.40 -24.79
CA PHE A 63 6.75 -18.54 -23.60
C PHE A 63 7.69 -17.36 -23.83
N ARG A 64 7.14 -16.25 -24.37
CA ARG A 64 7.87 -14.97 -24.48
C ARG A 64 7.12 -13.76 -23.90
N PRO A 65 6.80 -13.76 -22.59
CA PRO A 65 6.62 -12.51 -21.88
C PRO A 65 7.99 -11.84 -21.67
N CYS A 66 8.28 -10.80 -22.44
CA CYS A 66 9.24 -9.71 -22.18
C CYS A 66 10.72 -10.03 -21.84
N LEU A 67 11.19 -11.29 -21.86
CA LEU A 67 12.63 -11.62 -21.85
C LEU A 67 13.26 -11.31 -23.22
N GLY A 68 13.34 -10.01 -23.51
CA GLY A 68 13.81 -9.44 -24.78
C GLY A 68 14.36 -8.02 -24.66
N ALA A 69 14.45 -7.46 -23.45
CA ALA A 69 15.13 -6.19 -23.16
C ALA A 69 16.11 -6.28 -21.97
N TRP A 70 16.15 -7.39 -21.22
CA TRP A 70 17.15 -7.67 -20.17
C TRP A 70 18.55 -8.03 -20.74
N GLY A 71 18.95 -7.37 -21.82
CA GLY A 71 20.30 -7.36 -22.38
C GLY A 71 21.20 -6.28 -21.76
N ALA A 72 20.59 -5.31 -21.06
CA ALA A 72 21.24 -4.59 -19.99
C ALA A 72 20.30 -4.61 -18.78
N ALA A 73 20.77 -5.16 -17.66
CA ALA A 73 20.44 -4.51 -16.40
C ALA A 73 21.27 -3.23 -16.41
N GLU A 74 20.67 -2.13 -16.87
CA GLU A 74 21.27 -0.80 -16.72
C GLU A 74 21.56 -0.65 -15.22
N ALA A 75 22.86 -0.58 -14.88
CA ALA A 75 23.28 -0.66 -13.49
C ALA A 75 22.56 0.46 -12.72
N PRO A 76 22.00 0.18 -11.52
CA PRO A 76 21.24 1.18 -10.77
C PRO A 76 22.07 2.46 -10.72
N PRO A 77 21.54 3.58 -11.24
CA PRO A 77 22.36 4.69 -11.70
C PRO A 77 23.32 5.11 -10.59
N PRO A 78 24.62 5.26 -10.90
CA PRO A 78 25.66 5.34 -9.89
C PRO A 78 25.27 6.38 -8.84
N PRO A 79 25.28 6.01 -7.55
CA PRO A 79 24.62 6.80 -6.51
C PRO A 79 25.09 8.25 -6.62
N PRO A 80 24.16 9.22 -6.70
CA PRO A 80 24.48 10.58 -7.10
C PRO A 80 25.61 11.12 -6.22
N PRO A 81 26.64 11.76 -6.81
CA PRO A 81 27.87 12.08 -6.12
C PRO A 81 27.60 12.79 -4.79
N PRO A 82 28.41 12.51 -3.75
CA PRO A 82 28.19 13.08 -2.43
C PRO A 82 28.09 14.61 -2.56
N PRO A 83 27.04 15.24 -2.00
CA PRO A 83 26.64 16.59 -2.40
C PRO A 83 27.74 17.60 -2.10
N GLU A 84 28.28 18.23 -3.14
CA GLU A 84 29.36 19.19 -3.02
C GLU A 84 28.86 20.58 -2.62
N GLY A 85 29.69 21.34 -1.89
CA GLY A 85 29.38 22.70 -1.48
C GLY A 85 28.11 22.83 -0.63
N LEU A 86 27.21 23.72 -1.05
CA LEU A 86 26.05 24.14 -0.24
C LEU A 86 24.91 23.12 -0.22
N GLU A 87 24.84 22.19 -1.19
CA GLU A 87 23.75 21.22 -1.28
C GLU A 87 23.65 20.35 -0.01
N ARG A 88 24.79 19.90 0.51
CA ARG A 88 24.92 19.09 1.73
C ARG A 88 24.23 19.71 2.95
N TRP A 89 24.19 21.03 3.04
CA TRP A 89 23.59 21.76 4.17
C TRP A 89 22.06 21.93 4.05
N THR A 90 21.47 21.45 2.96
CA THR A 90 20.06 21.71 2.61
C THR A 90 19.26 20.47 2.25
N ARG A 91 19.95 19.35 1.98
CA ARG A 91 19.38 18.01 1.99
C ARG A 91 18.89 17.69 3.41
N GLY A 92 17.63 17.27 3.55
CA GLY A 92 17.11 16.71 4.80
C GLY A 92 17.92 15.52 5.31
N PRO A 93 17.86 15.21 6.61
CA PRO A 93 18.70 14.18 7.22
C PRO A 93 18.31 12.78 6.73
N ASP A 94 19.31 11.93 6.48
CA ASP A 94 19.11 10.55 5.99
C ASP A 94 18.35 9.65 6.98
N ARG A 95 18.26 10.07 8.26
CA ARG A 95 17.38 9.53 9.31
C ARG A 95 16.52 10.66 9.85
N VAL A 96 15.22 10.40 10.05
CA VAL A 96 14.29 11.38 10.63
C VAL A 96 14.21 11.29 12.18
N GLU A 97 15.01 10.41 12.78
CA GLU A 97 15.13 10.24 14.23
C GLU A 97 15.91 11.42 14.85
N HIS A 98 15.33 12.07 15.85
CA HIS A 98 15.96 13.19 16.58
C HIS A 98 15.61 13.19 18.07
N ALA A 99 16.44 13.84 18.89
CA ALA A 99 16.19 14.03 20.33
C ALA A 99 15.36 15.28 20.66
N MET A 100 15.16 16.19 19.70
CA MET A 100 14.44 17.46 19.90
C MET A 100 13.00 17.24 20.40
N ALA A 101 12.59 17.99 21.41
CA ALA A 101 11.21 18.07 21.88
C ALA A 101 10.31 18.82 20.88
N ASP A 102 8.99 18.67 21.01
CA ASP A 102 8.00 19.29 20.09
C ASP A 102 8.24 20.80 19.90
N GLY A 103 8.51 21.54 20.99
CA GLY A 103 8.77 22.97 20.93
C GLY A 103 10.05 23.33 20.15
N GLU A 104 11.13 22.58 20.35
CA GLU A 104 12.41 22.77 19.64
C GLU A 104 12.29 22.39 18.16
N LEU A 105 11.56 21.30 17.87
CA LEU A 105 11.25 20.84 16.52
C LEU A 105 10.42 21.88 15.75
N LEU A 106 9.34 22.39 16.34
CA LEU A 106 8.49 23.41 15.72
C LEU A 106 9.22 24.76 15.60
N TRP A 107 10.01 25.14 16.61
CA TRP A 107 10.88 26.32 16.54
C TRP A 107 11.86 26.21 15.37
N ARG A 108 12.58 25.09 15.25
CA ARG A 108 13.51 24.83 14.15
C ARG A 108 12.81 24.81 12.78
N ALA A 109 11.62 24.20 12.70
CA ALA A 109 10.80 24.19 11.48
C ALA A 109 10.19 25.56 11.12
N SER A 110 10.25 26.57 12.01
CA SER A 110 9.83 27.94 11.66
C SER A 110 10.85 28.68 10.78
N PHE A 111 12.12 28.27 10.78
CA PHE A 111 13.21 28.90 10.01
C PHE A 111 13.35 28.40 8.57
N VAL A 112 12.32 27.75 8.01
CA VAL A 112 12.30 27.26 6.62
C VAL A 112 12.60 28.43 5.66
N PRO A 113 13.74 28.40 4.93
CA PRO A 113 14.15 29.53 4.11
C PRO A 113 13.18 29.75 2.94
N ARG A 114 12.38 30.82 3.00
CA ARG A 114 11.46 31.25 1.92
C ARG A 114 12.22 31.98 0.79
N VAL A 115 13.35 31.43 0.36
CA VAL A 115 14.21 32.07 -0.65
C VAL A 115 13.66 31.77 -2.05
N PRO A 116 13.36 32.77 -2.90
CA PRO A 116 12.72 32.57 -4.20
C PRO A 116 13.65 31.98 -5.28
N GLY A 117 14.92 31.70 -4.95
CA GLY A 117 15.88 31.05 -5.83
C GLY A 117 17.06 30.53 -5.03
N TYR A 118 17.60 29.38 -5.43
CA TYR A 118 18.75 28.74 -4.79
C TYR A 118 19.97 28.79 -5.71
N PRO A 119 21.21 28.92 -5.19
CA PRO A 119 22.42 29.07 -6.01
C PRO A 119 22.91 27.76 -6.66
N TYR A 120 22.01 26.78 -6.83
CA TYR A 120 22.23 25.46 -7.44
C TYR A 120 20.88 24.85 -7.85
N ARG A 121 20.91 23.89 -8.77
CA ARG A 121 19.71 23.27 -9.36
C ARG A 121 19.14 22.21 -8.43
N ARG A 122 18.25 22.60 -7.51
CA ARG A 122 17.49 21.64 -6.69
C ARG A 122 16.58 20.77 -7.54
N VAL A 123 16.42 19.52 -7.11
CA VAL A 123 15.32 18.64 -7.50
C VAL A 123 14.25 18.76 -6.40
N PRO A 124 13.02 19.20 -6.72
CA PRO A 124 11.95 19.32 -5.73
C PRO A 124 11.44 17.95 -5.30
N LYS A 125 11.02 17.84 -4.03
CA LYS A 125 10.44 16.63 -3.44
C LYS A 125 9.01 16.82 -2.98
N VAL A 126 8.21 15.77 -3.13
CA VAL A 126 6.92 15.65 -2.43
C VAL A 126 7.11 14.95 -1.08
N ALA A 127 6.63 15.56 0.01
CA ALA A 127 6.70 15.01 1.35
C ALA A 127 5.47 14.13 1.67
N PHE A 128 5.67 12.82 1.72
CA PHE A 128 4.63 11.85 2.07
C PHE A 128 4.61 11.61 3.58
N MET A 129 3.56 12.09 4.23
CA MET A 129 3.36 12.03 5.68
C MET A 129 2.28 11.00 6.00
N PHE A 130 2.66 9.97 6.77
CA PHE A 130 1.78 8.86 7.15
C PHE A 130 1.54 8.86 8.66
N LEU A 131 0.26 8.93 9.06
CA LEU A 131 -0.17 8.71 10.44
C LEU A 131 -0.76 7.30 10.58
N THR A 132 -0.23 6.52 11.52
CA THR A 132 -0.67 5.15 11.81
C THR A 132 -0.64 4.88 13.33
N ARG A 133 -1.30 3.81 13.79
CA ARG A 133 -1.11 3.28 15.16
C ARG A 133 -0.13 2.10 15.20
N GLY A 134 0.20 1.47 14.07
CA GLY A 134 1.04 0.28 14.00
C GLY A 134 1.61 0.05 12.60
N PRO A 135 1.64 -1.20 12.09
CA PRO A 135 2.06 -1.48 10.71
C PRO A 135 1.37 -0.57 9.70
N LEU A 136 2.13 -0.03 8.75
CA LEU A 136 1.61 0.93 7.79
C LEU A 136 0.63 0.25 6.82
N PRO A 137 -0.64 0.70 6.72
CA PRO A 137 -1.61 0.14 5.79
C PRO A 137 -1.12 0.26 4.33
N LEU A 138 -1.33 -0.81 3.56
CA LEU A 138 -0.96 -0.90 2.14
C LEU A 138 0.55 -0.70 1.85
N ALA A 139 1.46 -0.87 2.81
CA ALA A 139 2.90 -0.72 2.57
C ALA A 139 3.43 -1.41 1.29
N PRO A 140 3.06 -2.66 0.94
CA PRO A 140 3.50 -3.30 -0.32
C PRO A 140 2.99 -2.66 -1.61
N LEU A 141 1.94 -1.83 -1.55
CA LEU A 141 1.48 -1.00 -2.67
C LEU A 141 2.31 0.29 -2.75
N TRP A 142 2.57 0.94 -1.62
CA TRP A 142 3.43 2.13 -1.56
C TRP A 142 4.87 1.82 -2.01
N GLU A 143 5.45 0.68 -1.62
CA GLU A 143 6.75 0.19 -2.11
C GLU A 143 6.80 0.02 -3.64
N ARG A 144 5.64 -0.21 -4.30
CA ARG A 144 5.55 -0.25 -5.78
C ARG A 144 5.36 1.12 -6.40
N PHE A 145 4.68 2.03 -5.71
CA PHE A 145 4.47 3.41 -6.13
C PHE A 145 5.77 4.24 -6.08
N PHE A 146 6.55 4.10 -5.01
CA PHE A 146 7.78 4.87 -4.81
C PHE A 146 9.00 4.35 -5.60
N ARG A 147 8.98 3.07 -6.02
CA ARG A 147 10.08 2.41 -6.74
C ARG A 147 10.45 3.15 -8.03
N GLY A 148 11.72 3.56 -8.14
CA GLY A 148 12.25 4.24 -9.32
C GLY A 148 11.98 5.75 -9.36
N HIS A 149 11.35 6.31 -8.32
CA HIS A 149 11.14 7.75 -8.15
C HIS A 149 12.14 8.35 -7.13
N ASP A 150 13.22 7.65 -6.86
CA ASP A 150 14.15 7.94 -5.76
C ASP A 150 14.80 9.32 -5.89
N GLY A 151 14.74 10.10 -4.81
CA GLY A 151 15.15 11.50 -4.79
C GLY A 151 14.04 12.51 -5.15
N LEU A 152 12.91 12.09 -5.71
CA LEU A 152 11.73 12.95 -6.00
C LEU A 152 10.73 13.03 -4.84
N TYR A 153 10.96 12.29 -3.75
CA TYR A 153 10.07 12.22 -2.61
C TYR A 153 10.84 12.10 -1.29
N SER A 154 10.14 12.39 -0.20
CA SER A 154 10.56 12.07 1.17
C SER A 154 9.40 11.43 1.93
N VAL A 155 9.70 10.62 2.95
CA VAL A 155 8.69 9.84 3.69
C VAL A 155 8.87 10.06 5.19
N TYR A 156 7.76 10.31 5.88
CA TYR A 156 7.70 10.48 7.33
C TYR A 156 6.53 9.66 7.88
N VAL A 157 6.79 8.84 8.91
CA VAL A 157 5.78 7.97 9.52
C VAL A 157 5.68 8.28 11.01
N HIS A 158 4.50 8.71 11.47
CA HIS A 158 4.17 8.83 12.88
C HIS A 158 3.37 7.60 13.31
N ALA A 159 3.85 6.88 14.31
CA ALA A 159 3.28 5.63 14.81
C ALA A 159 3.19 5.62 16.34
N LEU A 160 2.58 4.61 16.96
CA LEU A 160 2.62 4.51 18.43
C LEU A 160 4.08 4.44 18.93
N PRO A 161 4.43 5.09 20.07
CA PRO A 161 5.81 5.14 20.56
C PRO A 161 6.42 3.77 20.89
N SER A 162 5.57 2.79 21.20
CA SER A 162 5.91 1.38 21.42
C SER A 162 6.07 0.58 20.13
N TYR A 163 5.52 1.04 18.99
CA TYR A 163 5.68 0.37 17.72
C TYR A 163 7.09 0.59 17.14
N ARG A 164 7.70 -0.48 16.65
CA ARG A 164 8.96 -0.45 15.89
C ARG A 164 8.70 -1.11 14.55
N ALA A 165 8.81 -0.33 13.48
CA ALA A 165 8.61 -0.84 12.14
C ALA A 165 9.81 -1.69 11.70
N ASN A 166 9.57 -2.97 11.40
CA ASN A 166 10.60 -3.90 10.90
C ASN A 166 10.70 -3.82 9.38
N PHE A 167 11.25 -2.72 8.87
CA PHE A 167 11.56 -2.53 7.45
C PHE A 167 13.01 -2.92 7.16
N THR A 168 13.24 -3.56 6.02
CA THR A 168 14.58 -3.89 5.50
C THR A 168 15.27 -2.65 4.93
N THR A 169 16.59 -2.69 4.71
CA THR A 169 17.39 -1.53 4.27
C THR A 169 17.06 -1.01 2.87
N ASP A 170 16.41 -1.83 2.05
CA ASP A 170 15.92 -1.54 0.69
C ASP A 170 14.47 -1.00 0.65
N SER A 171 13.76 -1.03 1.78
CA SER A 171 12.41 -0.47 1.91
C SER A 171 12.43 1.06 1.90
N VAL A 172 11.49 1.68 1.17
CA VAL A 172 11.34 3.15 1.16
C VAL A 172 10.98 3.73 2.53
N PHE A 173 10.46 2.90 3.44
CA PHE A 173 10.11 3.23 4.82
C PHE A 173 11.25 3.02 5.82
N TYR A 174 12.42 2.54 5.38
CA TYR A 174 13.58 2.32 6.26
C TYR A 174 14.01 3.62 6.98
N ARG A 175 14.02 3.58 8.32
CA ARG A 175 14.35 4.74 9.19
C ARG A 175 13.54 6.01 8.91
N ARG A 176 12.29 5.86 8.42
CA ARG A 176 11.33 6.95 8.19
C ARG A 176 10.34 7.20 9.34
N GLN A 177 10.44 6.43 10.44
CA GLN A 177 9.61 6.64 11.63
C GLN A 177 10.13 7.84 12.43
N ILE A 178 9.31 8.89 12.57
CA ILE A 178 9.68 10.10 13.33
C ILE A 178 9.51 9.87 14.85
N PRO A 179 10.17 10.67 15.71
CA PRO A 179 9.84 10.75 17.14
C PRO A 179 8.35 11.06 17.31
N SER A 180 7.62 10.06 17.81
CA SER A 180 6.16 10.03 17.84
C SER A 180 5.64 10.04 19.27
N LYS A 181 4.40 10.48 19.46
CA LYS A 181 3.64 10.36 20.73
C LYS A 181 2.38 9.52 20.51
N VAL A 182 1.59 9.29 21.56
CA VAL A 182 0.25 8.71 21.38
C VAL A 182 -0.63 9.74 20.67
N ALA A 183 -1.40 9.28 19.67
CA ALA A 183 -2.33 10.08 18.90
C ALA A 183 -3.67 9.33 18.81
N GLU A 184 -4.73 9.92 19.33
CA GLU A 184 -6.03 9.27 19.53
C GLU A 184 -7.10 9.88 18.62
N TRP A 185 -8.12 9.09 18.27
CA TRP A 185 -9.07 9.49 17.24
C TRP A 185 -10.09 10.49 17.80
N GLY A 186 -10.18 11.66 17.15
CA GLY A 186 -11.03 12.78 17.60
C GLY A 186 -10.36 13.71 18.62
N GLU A 187 -9.21 13.32 19.17
CA GLU A 187 -8.48 14.07 20.19
C GLU A 187 -7.46 15.05 19.59
N MET A 188 -7.17 16.13 20.31
CA MET A 188 -6.13 17.11 19.91
C MET A 188 -4.73 16.49 19.77
N THR A 189 -4.50 15.31 20.35
CA THR A 189 -3.29 14.50 20.17
C THR A 189 -3.05 14.07 18.70
N MET A 190 -4.11 14.02 17.87
CA MET A 190 -4.04 13.82 16.42
C MET A 190 -3.45 15.05 15.71
N CYS A 191 -4.01 16.24 15.96
CA CYS A 191 -3.50 17.51 15.45
C CYS A 191 -2.02 17.72 15.84
N ASP A 192 -1.65 17.25 17.02
CA ASP A 192 -0.27 17.20 17.53
C ASP A 192 0.65 16.28 16.71
N ALA A 193 0.19 15.10 16.33
CA ALA A 193 0.94 14.18 15.48
C ALA A 193 1.14 14.72 14.06
N GLU A 194 0.13 15.38 13.50
CA GLU A 194 0.22 16.08 12.22
C GLU A 194 1.23 17.23 12.28
N ARG A 195 1.26 18.03 13.36
CA ARG A 195 2.28 19.06 13.55
C ARG A 195 3.70 18.48 13.65
N ARG A 196 3.88 17.29 14.25
CA ARG A 196 5.19 16.59 14.28
C ARG A 196 5.63 16.07 12.91
N LEU A 197 4.70 15.53 12.13
CA LEU A 197 4.92 15.11 10.74
C LEU A 197 5.32 16.30 9.86
N LEU A 198 4.53 17.38 9.88
CA LEU A 198 4.79 18.58 9.10
C LEU A 198 6.10 19.25 9.52
N ALA A 199 6.39 19.39 10.81
CA ALA A 199 7.63 19.99 11.27
C ALA A 199 8.86 19.17 10.85
N ASN A 200 8.78 17.82 10.84
CA ASN A 200 9.85 16.97 10.29
C ASN A 200 10.00 17.11 8.77
N ALA A 201 8.89 17.19 8.03
CA ALA A 201 8.89 17.43 6.59
C ALA A 201 9.55 18.78 6.23
N LEU A 202 9.32 19.81 7.05
CA LEU A 202 9.91 21.14 6.89
C LEU A 202 11.43 21.19 7.20
N LEU A 203 12.02 20.15 7.78
CA LEU A 203 13.50 20.09 7.98
C LEU A 203 14.26 19.68 6.71
N ASP A 204 13.61 19.13 5.69
CA ASP A 204 14.22 18.94 4.36
C ASP A 204 13.82 20.10 3.45
N ILE A 205 14.77 21.02 3.19
CA ILE A 205 14.52 22.19 2.34
C ILE A 205 14.36 21.80 0.85
N SER A 206 14.54 20.52 0.50
CA SER A 206 14.18 19.97 -0.81
C SER A 206 12.66 19.76 -0.97
N ASN A 207 11.89 19.67 0.11
CA ASN A 207 10.45 19.43 0.06
C ASN A 207 9.72 20.70 -0.37
N GLU A 208 8.87 20.62 -1.40
CA GLU A 208 8.09 21.76 -1.85
C GLU A 208 6.87 22.02 -0.95
N GLY A 209 6.90 23.13 -0.22
CA GLY A 209 5.71 23.75 0.38
C GLY A 209 4.83 24.45 -0.66
N GLY A 210 4.61 23.80 -1.81
CA GLY A 210 3.93 24.34 -3.00
C GLY A 210 2.45 24.68 -2.79
N ALA A 211 1.83 25.28 -3.80
CA ALA A 211 0.51 25.90 -3.68
C ALA A 211 -0.65 24.89 -3.57
N HIS A 212 -1.04 24.55 -2.35
CA HIS A 212 -2.30 23.87 -2.04
C HIS A 212 -2.76 24.18 -0.59
N PRO A 213 -4.07 24.27 -0.28
CA PRO A 213 -5.17 24.75 -1.12
C PRO A 213 -5.24 26.29 -1.12
N ALA A 214 -6.37 26.87 -1.55
CA ALA A 214 -6.66 28.30 -1.45
C ALA A 214 -6.51 28.83 0.00
N THR A 215 -6.08 30.10 0.12
CA THR A 215 -5.87 30.77 1.42
C THR A 215 -7.01 31.75 1.70
N PHE A 216 -7.81 31.46 2.72
CA PHE A 216 -8.97 32.28 3.12
C PHE A 216 -8.51 33.47 3.98
N GLY A 217 -8.78 34.70 3.55
CA GLY A 217 -8.50 35.95 4.26
C GLY A 217 -9.75 36.54 4.93
N ARG A 218 -9.64 37.77 5.45
CA ARG A 218 -10.74 38.46 6.18
C ARG A 218 -12.07 38.46 5.41
N GLY A 219 -12.04 38.71 4.10
CA GLY A 219 -13.24 38.78 3.25
C GLY A 219 -13.87 37.42 2.92
N ASP A 220 -13.19 36.31 3.19
CA ASP A 220 -13.72 34.96 2.99
C ASP A 220 -14.44 34.41 4.24
N ILE A 221 -14.24 35.04 5.40
CA ILE A 221 -14.86 34.61 6.67
C ILE A 221 -16.16 35.38 6.88
N THR A 222 -17.27 34.72 6.58
CA THR A 222 -18.63 35.22 6.84
C THR A 222 -19.42 34.19 7.64
N GLU A 223 -20.55 34.60 8.23
CA GLU A 223 -21.44 33.67 8.93
C GLU A 223 -21.92 32.56 7.98
N GLU A 224 -22.28 32.90 6.74
CA GLU A 224 -22.70 31.92 5.74
C GLU A 224 -21.55 31.01 5.31
N PHE A 225 -20.29 31.49 5.28
CA PHE A 225 -19.13 30.62 5.06
C PHE A 225 -19.00 29.57 6.17
N LEU A 226 -19.01 29.98 7.44
CA LEU A 226 -18.87 29.08 8.58
C LEU A 226 -20.06 28.12 8.71
N ARG A 227 -21.28 28.63 8.54
CA ARG A 227 -22.51 27.85 8.49
C ARG A 227 -22.49 26.82 7.36
N ARG A 228 -21.95 27.15 6.17
CA ARG A 228 -21.71 26.18 5.08
C ARG A 228 -20.64 25.13 5.41
N VAL A 229 -19.74 25.34 6.37
CA VAL A 229 -18.83 24.30 6.86
C VAL A 229 -19.57 23.31 7.78
N GLN A 230 -20.51 23.80 8.57
CA GLN A 230 -21.23 23.04 9.60
C GLN A 230 -22.46 22.29 9.05
N GLU A 231 -23.27 22.95 8.21
CA GLU A 231 -24.52 22.42 7.63
C GLU A 231 -24.33 21.78 6.24
N GLY A 232 -23.12 21.85 5.67
CA GLY A 232 -22.79 21.49 4.29
C GLY A 232 -22.89 20.00 3.95
N ARG A 233 -24.12 19.48 3.83
CA ARG A 233 -24.41 18.07 3.46
C ARG A 233 -24.20 17.76 1.97
N THR A 234 -24.30 18.76 1.10
CA THR A 234 -24.07 18.64 -0.36
C THR A 234 -22.64 19.06 -0.70
N CYS A 235 -21.74 18.08 -0.73
CA CYS A 235 -20.34 18.30 -1.06
C CYS A 235 -20.11 18.19 -2.57
N LEU A 236 -19.61 19.24 -3.20
CA LEU A 236 -19.38 19.29 -4.65
C LEU A 236 -17.92 18.98 -4.99
N TYR A 237 -17.71 18.07 -5.94
CA TYR A 237 -16.41 17.79 -6.56
C TYR A 237 -16.54 17.95 -8.07
N ASN A 238 -15.73 18.84 -8.66
CA ASN A 238 -15.80 19.22 -10.09
C ASN A 238 -17.24 19.54 -10.59
N GLY A 239 -18.04 20.20 -9.73
CA GLY A 239 -19.43 20.57 -10.03
C GLY A 239 -20.47 19.44 -9.88
N GLN A 240 -20.07 18.24 -9.46
CA GLN A 240 -20.94 17.09 -9.23
C GLN A 240 -21.12 16.81 -7.73
N ASN A 241 -22.30 16.33 -7.33
CA ASN A 241 -22.56 15.92 -5.94
C ASN A 241 -21.73 14.67 -5.58
N SER A 242 -20.96 14.77 -4.49
CA SER A 242 -20.13 13.73 -3.89
C SER A 242 -20.73 13.30 -2.55
N THR A 243 -20.70 12.00 -2.26
CA THR A 243 -20.99 11.45 -0.93
C THR A 243 -19.83 11.62 0.06
N MET A 244 -18.64 11.99 -0.44
CA MET A 244 -17.44 12.18 0.37
C MET A 244 -17.09 13.66 0.49
N CYS A 245 -17.26 14.18 1.70
CA CYS A 245 -16.90 15.55 2.10
C CYS A 245 -15.47 15.58 2.63
N PHE A 246 -14.52 16.09 1.83
CA PHE A 246 -13.12 16.15 2.23
C PHE A 246 -12.87 17.27 3.25
N LEU A 247 -12.61 16.89 4.50
CA LEU A 247 -12.00 17.76 5.51
C LEU A 247 -10.50 17.96 5.23
N PHE A 248 -10.17 18.61 4.11
CA PHE A 248 -8.84 19.19 3.95
C PHE A 248 -8.66 20.35 4.93
N ALA A 249 -7.51 20.40 5.60
CA ALA A 249 -7.13 21.51 6.46
C ALA A 249 -7.20 22.84 5.69
N ARG A 250 -8.16 23.70 6.06
CA ARG A 250 -8.37 24.98 5.40
C ARG A 250 -7.28 25.96 5.83
N LYS A 251 -6.59 26.55 4.85
CA LYS A 251 -5.49 27.46 5.06
C LYS A 251 -6.04 28.87 5.28
N PHE A 252 -5.95 29.38 6.50
CA PHE A 252 -6.39 30.74 6.85
C PHE A 252 -5.20 31.71 6.84
N ALA A 253 -5.40 32.93 6.35
CA ALA A 253 -4.45 34.03 6.51
C ALA A 253 -4.57 34.64 7.92
N PRO A 254 -3.55 35.34 8.44
CA PRO A 254 -3.65 36.02 9.74
C PRO A 254 -4.83 36.98 9.86
N SER A 255 -5.25 37.60 8.74
CA SER A 255 -6.40 38.51 8.68
C SER A 255 -7.77 37.84 8.87
N ALA A 256 -7.84 36.51 8.85
CA ALA A 256 -9.07 35.74 9.09
C ALA A 256 -9.33 35.48 10.60
N LEU A 257 -8.32 35.62 11.47
CA LEU A 257 -8.41 35.23 12.88
C LEU A 257 -9.48 36.01 13.66
N GLU A 258 -9.57 37.31 13.42
CA GLU A 258 -10.49 38.22 14.11
C GLU A 258 -11.96 37.88 13.79
N PRO A 259 -12.43 37.85 12.52
CA PRO A 259 -13.76 37.33 12.18
C PRO A 259 -14.05 35.89 12.63
N LEU A 260 -13.03 35.01 12.66
CA LEU A 260 -13.19 33.64 13.16
C LEU A 260 -13.53 33.60 14.66
N LEU A 261 -12.94 34.50 15.46
CA LEU A 261 -13.21 34.60 16.89
C LEU A 261 -14.54 35.30 17.18
N GLU A 262 -14.90 36.32 16.40
CA GLU A 262 -16.19 37.03 16.52
C GLU A 262 -17.39 36.13 16.19
N LEU A 263 -17.28 35.27 15.16
CA LEU A 263 -18.38 34.42 14.70
C LEU A 263 -18.44 33.04 15.41
N ALA A 264 -17.36 32.61 16.07
CA ALA A 264 -17.30 31.27 16.68
C ALA A 264 -18.41 31.00 17.73
N PRO A 265 -18.72 31.90 18.68
CA PRO A 265 -19.80 31.66 19.65
C PRO A 265 -21.16 31.49 18.96
N THR A 266 -21.47 32.39 18.03
CA THR A 266 -22.75 32.44 17.29
C THR A 266 -22.99 31.21 16.42
N VAL A 267 -21.95 30.73 15.71
CA VAL A 267 -22.10 29.62 14.75
C VAL A 267 -21.86 28.26 15.40
N LEU A 268 -20.91 28.15 16.35
CA LEU A 268 -20.55 26.87 16.96
C LEU A 268 -21.31 26.55 18.25
N GLY A 269 -22.04 27.52 18.82
CA GLY A 269 -22.85 27.33 20.03
C GLY A 269 -22.05 27.27 21.33
N PHE A 270 -20.84 27.85 21.34
CA PHE A 270 -19.98 27.95 22.53
C PHE A 270 -20.01 29.39 23.09
N GLY A 271 -20.98 29.66 23.97
CA GLY A 271 -21.18 30.93 24.67
C GLY A 271 -21.99 30.75 25.94
#